data_AF-A0A3M1ZWR7-F1
#
_entry.id   AF-A0A3M1ZWR7-F1
#
_cell.length_a   1.000
_cell.length_b   1.000
_cell.length_c   1.000
_cell.angle_alpha   90.00
_cell.angle_beta   90.00
_cell.angle_gamma   90.00
#
_symmetry.space_group_name_H-M   'P 1'
#
loop_
_entity.id
_entity.type
_entity.pdbx_description
1 polymer ?
#
loop_
_entity_poly.entity_id
_entity_poly.type
_entity_poly.pdbx_seq_one_letter_code
_entity_poly.pdbx_strand_id
1 'polypeptide(L)'
;MAMRRRIVAFAGLAAAGIVLGCRVSFGSGPARPVAVPPLDAQERVVLDARRAAVRERPDDPGALRALGIYAMWKTLEGHRELQVEAEEALMAALAADPTDKTVARMLGRFFNMRAVEGDVSRAEAQVWAYETYLGDAADDPMALTTRGFVAWTFSRMGRALVLAQGGRLLRALRTVRVLERTLERRVAADPSNVELRALAGNFAFFFAGNLPAGKRRRIERGVAHFSYVREHWDRMRAGAKDPFHCPNTYENFMFELAEGYLALRRTDRAREVYEELSKVRPPPTPVKQQIAAAARARLEHLDELAGDLALMPPWPSDGDNCVVCHAADASVGFRTFHGPVPELLAPGASR
;
A
#
# COMPACT_ATOMS: atom_id res chain seq x y z
N MET A 1 71.33 21.56 -1.12
CA MET A 1 70.47 21.47 0.09
C MET A 1 69.03 21.23 -0.37
N ALA A 2 68.64 20.02 -0.77
CA ALA A 2 68.27 18.87 0.07
C ALA A 2 67.16 19.20 1.09
N MET A 3 65.91 19.25 0.65
CA MET A 3 64.74 19.14 1.54
C MET A 3 63.83 18.03 1.03
N ARG A 4 63.85 16.91 1.76
CA ARG A 4 63.11 15.67 1.52
C ARG A 4 61.59 15.91 1.65
N ARG A 5 60.83 15.69 0.58
CA ARG A 5 59.37 15.47 0.65
C ARG A 5 59.12 13.98 0.86
N ARG A 6 58.45 13.64 1.97
CA ARG A 6 57.94 12.29 2.23
C ARG A 6 56.74 12.04 1.31
N ILE A 7 56.93 11.12 0.38
CA ILE A 7 55.87 10.43 -0.35
C ILE A 7 55.27 9.42 0.64
N VAL A 8 54.01 9.61 1.03
CA VAL A 8 53.20 8.52 1.56
C VAL A 8 52.38 8.02 0.38
N ALA A 9 52.79 6.87 -0.14
CA ALA A 9 52.04 6.09 -1.10
C ALA A 9 50.79 5.53 -0.39
N PHE A 10 49.60 5.98 -0.81
CA PHE A 10 48.41 5.17 -0.64
C PHE A 10 48.27 4.31 -1.90
N ALA A 11 48.66 3.05 -1.73
CA ALA A 11 48.51 2.01 -2.72
C ALA A 11 47.05 1.92 -3.17
N GLY A 12 46.88 1.91 -4.48
CA GLY A 12 45.62 1.61 -5.13
C GLY A 12 45.18 0.19 -4.79
N LEU A 13 43.93 0.08 -4.39
CA LEU A 13 43.16 -1.14 -4.52
C LEU A 13 41.93 -0.76 -5.34
N ALA A 14 42.08 -0.96 -6.64
CA ALA A 14 40.97 -1.19 -7.55
C ALA A 14 40.20 -2.41 -7.02
N ALA A 15 39.13 -2.15 -6.27
CA ALA A 15 38.10 -3.13 -5.99
C ALA A 15 36.92 -2.78 -6.89
N ALA A 16 36.80 -3.57 -7.96
CA ALA A 16 35.61 -3.84 -8.75
C ALA A 16 34.33 -3.30 -8.10
N GLY A 17 33.58 -2.43 -8.75
CA GLY A 17 32.89 -2.86 -9.97
C GLY A 17 31.79 -3.89 -9.68
N ILE A 18 31.34 -4.03 -8.44
CA ILE A 18 30.04 -4.63 -8.12
C ILE A 18 29.06 -3.48 -7.95
N VAL A 19 28.66 -2.92 -9.10
CA VAL A 19 27.36 -2.29 -9.24
C VAL A 19 26.37 -3.42 -9.02
N LEU A 20 26.00 -3.63 -7.75
CA LEU A 20 24.85 -4.43 -7.36
C LEU A 20 23.64 -3.71 -7.95
N GLY A 21 23.37 -4.03 -9.21
CA GLY A 21 22.14 -3.77 -9.93
C GLY A 21 21.00 -4.55 -9.30
N CYS A 22 20.75 -4.35 -8.00
CA CYS A 22 19.40 -4.34 -7.48
C CYS A 22 18.71 -3.13 -8.11
N ARG A 23 18.42 -3.22 -9.42
CA ARG A 23 17.21 -2.60 -9.92
C ARG A 23 16.11 -3.25 -9.09
N VAL A 24 15.69 -2.57 -8.03
CA VAL A 24 14.37 -2.78 -7.46
C VAL A 24 13.45 -2.35 -8.59
N SER A 25 13.17 -3.30 -9.48
CA SER A 25 12.38 -3.06 -10.67
C SER A 25 10.95 -2.99 -10.20
N PHE A 26 10.49 -1.78 -9.87
CA PHE A 26 9.06 -1.46 -9.71
C PHE A 26 8.34 -1.41 -11.07
N GLY A 27 9.03 -1.78 -12.16
CA GLY A 27 8.48 -1.74 -13.51
C GLY A 27 7.55 -2.91 -13.78
N SER A 28 6.24 -2.66 -13.73
CA SER A 28 5.26 -3.41 -14.49
C SER A 28 4.48 -2.41 -15.36
N GLY A 29 4.58 -2.55 -16.69
CA GLY A 29 3.80 -1.76 -17.65
C GLY A 29 2.30 -1.94 -17.42
N PRO A 30 1.44 -1.00 -17.86
CA PRO A 30 0.02 -1.02 -17.55
C PRO A 30 -0.65 -2.26 -18.18
N ALA A 31 -1.19 -3.15 -17.35
CA ALA A 31 -2.24 -4.05 -17.81
C ALA A 31 -3.45 -3.19 -18.17
N ARG A 32 -4.18 -3.55 -19.23
CA ARG A 32 -5.46 -2.91 -19.52
C ARG A 32 -6.39 -3.19 -18.34
N PRO A 33 -6.81 -2.17 -17.57
CA PRO A 33 -7.83 -2.38 -16.56
C PRO A 33 -9.09 -2.93 -17.22
N VAL A 34 -9.87 -3.75 -16.51
CA VAL A 34 -11.25 -4.02 -16.90
C VAL A 34 -11.92 -2.65 -17.06
N ALA A 35 -12.62 -2.45 -18.18
CA ALA A 35 -13.18 -1.15 -18.53
C ALA A 35 -14.17 -0.73 -17.45
N VAL A 36 -13.77 0.21 -16.60
CA VAL A 36 -14.69 0.96 -15.75
C VAL A 36 -15.61 1.72 -16.69
N PRO A 37 -16.95 1.60 -16.54
CA PRO A 37 -17.88 2.38 -17.34
C PRO A 37 -17.46 3.85 -17.30
N PRO A 38 -17.54 4.60 -18.42
CA PRO A 38 -17.32 6.03 -18.36
C PRO A 38 -18.30 6.66 -17.37
N LEU A 39 -17.91 7.78 -16.73
CA LEU A 39 -18.81 8.56 -15.88
C LEU A 39 -20.16 8.73 -16.57
N ASP A 40 -21.26 8.68 -15.83
CA ASP A 40 -22.56 8.93 -16.44
C ASP A 40 -22.75 10.43 -16.77
N ALA A 41 -23.89 10.78 -17.39
CA ALA A 41 -24.16 12.16 -17.77
C ALA A 41 -24.28 13.10 -16.56
N GLN A 42 -24.86 12.62 -15.46
CA GLN A 42 -25.06 13.40 -14.24
C GLN A 42 -23.72 13.63 -13.52
N GLU A 43 -22.88 12.60 -13.44
CA GLU A 43 -21.56 12.67 -12.84
C GLU A 43 -20.62 13.62 -13.60
N ARG A 44 -20.70 13.62 -14.94
CA ARG A 44 -19.98 14.61 -15.77
C ARG A 44 -20.43 16.03 -15.47
N VAL A 45 -21.74 16.28 -15.40
CA VAL A 45 -22.27 17.61 -15.06
C VAL A 45 -21.76 18.09 -13.70
N VAL A 46 -21.75 17.20 -12.69
CA VAL A 46 -21.22 17.53 -11.36
C VAL A 46 -19.72 17.84 -11.41
N LEU A 47 -18.93 17.04 -12.14
CA LEU A 47 -17.49 17.26 -12.30
C LEU A 47 -17.21 18.60 -13.00
N ASP A 48 -17.90 18.89 -14.09
CA ASP A 48 -17.71 20.11 -14.88
C ASP A 48 -18.13 21.36 -14.12
N ALA A 49 -19.19 21.29 -13.30
CA ALA A 49 -19.58 22.37 -12.40
C ALA A 49 -18.49 22.67 -11.34
N ARG A 50 -17.85 21.63 -10.78
CA ARG A 50 -16.74 21.80 -9.82
C ARG A 50 -15.50 22.40 -10.50
N ARG A 51 -15.18 21.97 -11.73
CA ARG A 51 -14.11 22.56 -12.54
C ARG A 51 -14.39 24.03 -12.86
N ALA A 52 -15.64 24.38 -13.19
CA ALA A 52 -16.04 25.76 -13.43
C ALA A 52 -15.85 26.63 -12.18
N ALA A 53 -16.25 26.14 -11.01
CA ALA A 53 -16.05 26.85 -9.75
C ALA A 53 -14.56 27.13 -9.45
N VAL A 54 -13.66 26.19 -9.73
CA VAL A 54 -12.21 26.41 -9.60
C VAL A 54 -11.70 27.40 -10.65
N ARG A 55 -12.19 27.37 -11.90
CA ARG A 55 -11.80 28.37 -12.92
C ARG A 55 -12.22 29.79 -12.54
N GLU A 56 -13.38 29.96 -11.93
CA GLU A 56 -13.88 31.25 -11.45
C GLU A 56 -13.11 31.75 -10.22
N ARG A 57 -12.66 30.83 -9.36
CA ARG A 57 -11.96 31.12 -8.10
C ARG A 57 -10.78 30.16 -7.92
N PRO A 58 -9.65 30.37 -8.62
CA PRO A 58 -8.54 29.42 -8.64
C PRO A 58 -7.85 29.22 -7.30
N ASP A 59 -7.90 30.22 -6.41
CA ASP A 59 -7.26 30.20 -5.09
C ASP A 59 -8.27 29.96 -3.95
N ASP A 60 -9.54 29.67 -4.25
CA ASP A 60 -10.56 29.40 -3.22
C ASP A 60 -10.37 27.97 -2.68
N PRO A 61 -9.93 27.78 -1.41
CA PRO A 61 -9.70 26.45 -0.85
C PRO A 61 -10.99 25.61 -0.83
N GLY A 62 -12.16 26.24 -0.74
CA GLY A 62 -13.45 25.56 -0.79
C GLY A 62 -13.73 24.91 -2.15
N ALA A 63 -13.53 25.66 -3.24
CA ALA A 63 -13.69 25.15 -4.60
C ALA A 63 -12.67 24.04 -4.93
N LEU A 64 -11.41 24.24 -4.59
CA LEU A 64 -10.33 23.26 -4.79
C LEU A 64 -10.60 21.96 -4.02
N ARG A 65 -10.97 22.07 -2.74
CA ARG A 65 -11.35 20.93 -1.89
C ARG A 65 -12.54 20.18 -2.47
N ALA A 66 -13.56 20.89 -2.94
CA ALA A 66 -14.73 20.27 -3.54
C ALA A 66 -14.38 19.49 -4.81
N LEU A 67 -13.59 20.06 -5.74
CA LEU A 67 -13.13 19.35 -6.92
C LEU A 67 -12.28 18.13 -6.54
N GLY A 68 -11.28 18.33 -5.70
CA GLY A 68 -10.33 17.29 -5.30
C GLY A 68 -10.98 16.10 -4.61
N ILE A 69 -11.91 16.33 -3.67
CA ILE A 69 -12.64 15.24 -3.00
C ILE A 69 -13.51 14.46 -4.00
N TYR A 70 -14.19 15.14 -4.92
CA TYR A 70 -15.04 14.47 -5.89
C TYR A 70 -14.22 13.61 -6.85
N ALA A 71 -13.15 14.17 -7.42
CA ALA A 71 -12.24 13.43 -8.30
C ALA A 71 -11.58 12.24 -7.56
N MET A 72 -11.18 12.42 -6.29
CA MET A 72 -10.63 11.35 -5.45
C MET A 72 -11.62 10.18 -5.30
N TRP A 73 -12.89 10.47 -4.99
CA TRP A 73 -13.91 9.42 -4.87
C TRP A 73 -14.11 8.67 -6.19
N LYS A 74 -14.18 9.38 -7.31
CA LYS A 74 -14.26 8.74 -8.63
C LYS A 74 -13.02 7.90 -8.95
N THR A 75 -11.82 8.34 -8.57
CA THR A 75 -10.61 7.50 -8.69
C THR A 75 -10.71 6.22 -7.86
N LEU A 76 -11.30 6.28 -6.65
CA LEU A 76 -11.52 5.09 -5.81
C LEU A 76 -12.60 4.16 -6.36
N GLU A 77 -13.56 4.68 -7.13
CA GLU A 77 -14.53 3.92 -7.93
C GLU A 77 -13.93 3.38 -9.25
N GLY A 78 -12.64 3.62 -9.51
CA GLY A 78 -11.92 3.06 -10.66
C GLY A 78 -11.64 4.04 -11.81
N HIS A 79 -12.12 5.29 -11.74
CA HIS A 79 -11.79 6.36 -12.70
C HIS A 79 -10.37 6.90 -12.49
N ARG A 80 -9.37 6.06 -12.79
CA ARG A 80 -7.94 6.35 -12.57
C ARG A 80 -7.45 7.57 -13.36
N GLU A 81 -8.10 7.94 -14.45
CA GLU A 81 -7.83 9.15 -15.22
C GLU A 81 -8.00 10.44 -14.40
N LEU A 82 -8.82 10.41 -13.34
CA LEU A 82 -9.04 11.55 -12.45
C LEU A 82 -8.03 11.65 -11.31
N GLN A 83 -7.11 10.71 -11.18
CA GLN A 83 -6.18 10.66 -10.05
C GLN A 83 -5.31 11.91 -9.96
N VAL A 84 -4.76 12.36 -11.10
CA VAL A 84 -3.90 13.56 -11.14
C VAL A 84 -4.69 14.82 -10.78
N GLU A 85 -5.90 14.96 -11.33
CA GLU A 85 -6.78 16.10 -11.02
C GLU A 85 -7.15 16.14 -9.52
N ALA A 86 -7.45 14.97 -8.93
CA ALA A 86 -7.72 14.84 -7.51
C ALA A 86 -6.51 15.25 -6.65
N GLU A 87 -5.31 14.77 -6.99
CA GLU A 87 -4.07 15.11 -6.28
C GLU A 87 -3.77 16.61 -6.36
N GLU A 88 -3.84 17.19 -7.56
CA GLU A 88 -3.52 18.61 -7.78
C GLU A 88 -4.50 19.53 -7.06
N ALA A 89 -5.80 19.27 -7.16
CA ALA A 89 -6.82 20.07 -6.49
C ALA A 89 -6.70 19.96 -4.95
N LEU A 90 -6.46 18.76 -4.40
CA LEU A 90 -6.29 18.58 -2.95
C LEU A 90 -4.98 19.18 -2.43
N MET A 91 -3.88 19.10 -3.20
CA MET A 91 -2.62 19.76 -2.84
C MET A 91 -2.80 21.28 -2.83
N ALA A 92 -3.43 21.84 -3.86
CA ALA A 92 -3.70 23.27 -3.93
C ALA A 92 -4.63 23.73 -2.78
N ALA A 93 -5.67 22.96 -2.47
CA ALA A 93 -6.56 23.24 -1.34
C ALA A 93 -5.79 23.27 0.00
N LEU A 94 -4.90 22.29 0.23
CA LEU A 94 -4.11 22.24 1.46
C LEU A 94 -3.02 23.33 1.51
N ALA A 95 -2.48 23.75 0.37
CA ALA A 95 -1.55 24.86 0.31
C ALA A 95 -2.25 26.19 0.64
N ALA A 96 -3.49 26.37 0.17
CA ALA A 96 -4.32 27.54 0.46
C ALA A 96 -4.82 27.58 1.91
N ASP A 97 -5.12 26.43 2.51
CA ASP A 97 -5.45 26.31 3.94
C ASP A 97 -4.69 25.12 4.60
N PRO A 98 -3.47 25.36 5.10
CA PRO A 98 -2.69 24.34 5.80
C PRO A 98 -3.30 23.89 7.14
N THR A 99 -4.32 24.58 7.64
CA THR A 99 -5.01 24.22 8.89
C THR A 99 -6.09 23.16 8.68
N ASP A 100 -6.51 22.90 7.43
CA ASP A 100 -7.47 21.84 7.11
C ASP A 100 -6.84 20.43 7.28
N LYS A 101 -6.87 19.95 8.52
CA LYS A 101 -6.44 18.61 8.91
C LYS A 101 -7.23 17.49 8.20
N THR A 102 -8.43 17.79 7.70
CA THR A 102 -9.24 16.80 6.97
C THR A 102 -8.66 16.59 5.58
N VAL A 103 -8.40 17.66 4.84
CA VAL A 103 -7.75 17.59 3.52
C VAL A 103 -6.35 17.00 3.65
N ALA A 104 -5.54 17.46 4.62
CA ALA A 104 -4.20 16.93 4.86
C ALA A 104 -4.17 15.41 5.01
N ARG A 105 -5.09 14.87 5.82
CA ARG A 105 -5.22 13.43 6.02
C ARG A 105 -5.76 12.72 4.79
N MET A 106 -6.78 13.25 4.13
CA MET A 106 -7.36 12.63 2.92
C MET A 106 -6.29 12.51 1.84
N LEU A 107 -5.58 13.60 1.57
CA LEU A 107 -4.48 13.66 0.60
C LEU A 107 -3.34 12.69 0.95
N GLY A 108 -2.89 12.69 2.20
CA GLY A 108 -1.86 11.75 2.66
C GLY A 108 -2.28 10.27 2.47
N ARG A 109 -3.55 9.94 2.76
CA ARG A 109 -4.09 8.60 2.51
C ARG A 109 -4.22 8.29 1.02
N PHE A 110 -4.60 9.27 0.21
CA PHE A 110 -4.74 9.10 -1.23
C PHE A 110 -3.39 8.78 -1.87
N PHE A 111 -2.32 9.47 -1.46
CA PHE A 111 -0.95 9.14 -1.89
C PHE A 111 -0.45 7.76 -1.44
N ASN A 112 -1.08 7.11 -0.45
CA ASN A 112 -0.73 5.73 -0.12
C ASN A 112 -0.95 4.80 -1.32
N MET A 113 -1.90 5.10 -2.21
CA MET A 113 -2.14 4.33 -3.44
C MET A 113 -0.88 4.30 -4.32
N ARG A 114 -0.30 5.46 -4.64
CA ARG A 114 0.97 5.52 -5.39
C ARG A 114 2.11 4.78 -4.67
N ALA A 115 2.20 4.97 -3.35
CA ALA A 115 3.27 4.36 -2.57
C ALA A 115 3.20 2.82 -2.59
N VAL A 116 1.99 2.23 -2.60
CA VAL A 116 1.83 0.78 -2.76
C VAL A 116 2.04 0.32 -4.20
N GLU A 117 1.83 1.19 -5.20
CA GLU A 117 2.17 0.96 -6.62
C GLU A 117 3.69 1.04 -6.89
N GLY A 118 4.48 1.39 -5.88
CA GLY A 118 5.91 1.67 -6.05
C GLY A 118 6.17 2.99 -6.80
N ASP A 119 5.12 3.77 -7.07
CA ASP A 119 5.25 5.10 -7.62
C ASP A 119 5.62 6.10 -6.51
N VAL A 120 6.89 6.48 -6.54
CA VAL A 120 7.48 7.41 -5.58
C VAL A 120 7.41 8.88 -6.02
N SER A 121 6.82 9.18 -7.19
CA SER A 121 6.78 10.54 -7.76
C SER A 121 6.11 11.57 -6.83
N ARG A 122 5.23 11.13 -5.94
CA ARG A 122 4.53 11.96 -4.94
C ARG A 122 4.93 11.65 -3.50
N ALA A 123 6.02 10.93 -3.26
CA ALA A 123 6.43 10.57 -1.90
C ALA A 123 6.72 11.80 -1.02
N GLU A 124 7.28 12.88 -1.57
CA GLU A 124 7.48 14.14 -0.83
C GLU A 124 6.15 14.82 -0.47
N ALA A 125 5.19 14.84 -1.41
CA ALA A 125 3.86 15.39 -1.16
C ALA A 125 3.07 14.57 -0.11
N GLN A 126 3.23 13.25 -0.10
CA GLN A 126 2.69 12.37 0.94
C GLN A 126 3.25 12.72 2.33
N VAL A 127 4.57 12.90 2.42
CA VAL A 127 5.25 13.28 3.67
C VAL A 127 4.75 14.64 4.15
N TRP A 128 4.70 15.62 3.26
CA TRP A 128 4.15 16.95 3.55
C TRP A 128 2.71 16.88 4.07
N ALA A 129 1.81 16.19 3.37
CA ALA A 129 0.41 16.09 3.76
C ALA A 129 0.23 15.47 5.16
N TYR A 130 0.96 14.39 5.48
CA TYR A 130 0.90 13.81 6.81
C TYR A 130 1.55 14.68 7.89
N GLU A 131 2.63 15.40 7.59
CA GLU A 131 3.24 16.33 8.54
C GLU A 131 2.34 17.51 8.83
N THR A 132 1.70 18.06 7.80
CA THR A 132 0.65 19.06 7.96
C THR A 132 -0.50 18.51 8.80
N TYR A 133 -0.90 17.25 8.63
CA TYR A 133 -1.91 16.63 9.49
C TYR A 133 -1.45 16.49 10.95
N LEU A 134 -0.26 15.94 11.18
CA LEU A 134 0.24 15.62 12.51
C LEU A 134 0.66 16.86 13.30
N GLY A 135 1.22 17.88 12.65
CA GLY A 135 1.87 19.01 13.31
C GLY A 135 2.95 18.54 14.29
N ASP A 136 3.10 19.27 15.40
CA ASP A 136 4.09 19.00 16.45
C ASP A 136 3.89 17.63 17.14
N ALA A 137 2.69 17.05 17.05
CA ALA A 137 2.43 15.73 17.62
C ALA A 137 3.23 14.60 16.95
N ALA A 138 3.84 14.85 15.79
CA ALA A 138 4.69 13.88 15.08
C ALA A 138 5.97 13.48 15.84
N ASP A 139 6.40 14.31 16.81
CA ASP A 139 7.64 14.12 17.55
C ASP A 139 7.54 13.05 18.65
N ASP A 140 6.33 12.85 19.21
CA ASP A 140 6.05 11.73 20.12
C ASP A 140 4.99 10.78 19.54
N PRO A 141 5.39 9.80 18.71
CA PRO A 141 4.45 8.84 18.14
C PRO A 141 3.75 7.98 19.18
N MET A 142 4.32 7.82 20.39
CA MET A 142 3.70 7.00 21.42
C MET A 142 2.56 7.74 22.14
N ALA A 143 2.56 9.08 22.12
CA ALA A 143 1.45 9.89 22.64
C ALA A 143 0.29 10.04 21.63
N LEU A 144 0.49 9.68 20.36
CA LEU A 144 -0.56 9.84 19.34
C LEU A 144 -1.79 8.95 19.63
N THR A 145 -2.96 9.45 19.24
CA THR A 145 -4.16 8.60 19.08
C THR A 145 -3.89 7.53 18.03
N THR A 146 -4.63 6.42 18.02
CA THR A 146 -4.49 5.37 16.97
C THR A 146 -4.58 5.97 15.56
N ARG A 147 -5.50 6.93 15.37
CA ARG A 147 -5.67 7.64 14.10
C ARG A 147 -4.44 8.44 13.69
N GLY A 148 -3.82 9.17 14.64
CA GLY A 148 -2.58 9.91 14.42
C GLY A 148 -1.40 8.96 14.21
N PHE A 149 -1.32 7.88 14.96
CA PHE A 149 -0.27 6.89 14.84
C PHE A 149 -0.25 6.22 13.46
N VAL A 150 -1.41 5.86 12.92
CA VAL A 150 -1.53 5.36 11.53
C VAL A 150 -0.95 6.38 10.54
N ALA A 151 -1.34 7.65 10.64
CA ALA A 151 -0.78 8.70 9.78
C ALA A 151 0.74 8.84 9.93
N TRP A 152 1.26 8.76 11.16
CA TRP A 152 2.70 8.75 11.42
C TRP A 152 3.40 7.56 10.75
N THR A 153 2.82 6.36 10.79
CA THR A 153 3.43 5.18 10.14
C THR A 153 3.58 5.37 8.63
N PHE A 154 2.55 5.89 7.96
CA PHE A 154 2.59 6.19 6.53
C PHE A 154 3.51 7.37 6.20
N SER A 155 3.57 8.42 7.02
CA SER A 155 4.57 9.48 6.88
C SER A 155 6.00 8.93 6.91
N ARG A 156 6.31 8.04 7.86
CA ARG A 156 7.64 7.41 7.95
C ARG A 156 7.94 6.50 6.76
N MET A 157 6.96 5.79 6.23
CA MET A 157 7.09 5.04 4.98
C MET A 157 7.42 5.99 3.81
N GLY A 158 6.64 7.07 3.63
CA GLY A 158 6.91 8.08 2.61
C GLY A 158 8.31 8.68 2.72
N ARG A 159 8.75 9.03 3.95
CA ARG A 159 10.13 9.50 4.18
C ARG A 159 11.18 8.47 3.78
N ALA A 160 10.94 7.18 4.03
CA ALA A 160 11.84 6.13 3.59
C ALA A 160 11.92 6.04 2.05
N LEU A 161 10.78 6.19 1.35
CA LEU A 161 10.72 6.23 -0.11
C LEU A 161 11.48 7.43 -0.69
N VAL A 162 11.26 8.63 -0.15
CA VAL A 162 12.00 9.86 -0.54
C VAL A 162 13.52 9.68 -0.34
N LEU A 163 13.94 9.09 0.78
CA LEU A 163 15.34 8.80 1.04
C LEU A 163 15.91 7.80 0.03
N ALA A 164 15.17 6.74 -0.28
CA ALA A 164 15.60 5.71 -1.23
C ALA A 164 15.73 6.27 -2.66
N GLN A 165 14.74 7.03 -3.13
CA GLN A 165 14.75 7.68 -4.44
C GLN A 165 15.94 8.64 -4.59
N GLY A 166 16.30 9.36 -3.51
CA GLY A 166 17.49 10.21 -3.46
C GLY A 166 18.82 9.46 -3.27
N GLY A 167 18.88 8.13 -3.48
CA GLY A 167 20.10 7.33 -3.35
C GLY A 167 20.58 7.09 -1.92
N ARG A 168 19.81 7.45 -0.89
CA ARG A 168 20.18 7.36 0.54
C ARG A 168 19.66 6.08 1.20
N LEU A 169 19.92 4.93 0.57
CA LEU A 169 19.35 3.63 0.96
C LEU A 169 19.58 3.27 2.45
N LEU A 170 20.78 3.49 2.99
CA LEU A 170 21.06 3.19 4.40
C LEU A 170 20.21 4.05 5.37
N ARG A 171 19.91 5.29 5.00
CA ARG A 171 19.02 6.16 5.77
C ARG A 171 17.57 5.71 5.64
N ALA A 172 17.14 5.33 4.44
CA ALA A 172 15.80 4.75 4.21
C ALA A 172 15.59 3.49 5.08
N LEU A 173 16.54 2.55 5.07
CA LEU A 173 16.49 1.35 5.90
C LEU A 173 16.49 1.66 7.40
N ARG A 174 17.22 2.70 7.83
CA ARG A 174 17.17 3.17 9.22
C ARG A 174 15.78 3.69 9.58
N THR A 175 15.15 4.48 8.70
CA THR A 175 13.77 4.96 8.87
C THR A 175 12.79 3.81 8.99
N VAL A 176 12.87 2.80 8.12
CA VAL A 176 12.03 1.59 8.22
C VAL A 176 12.26 0.88 9.55
N ARG A 177 13.51 0.68 9.99
CA ARG A 177 13.79 0.03 11.29
C ARG A 177 13.22 0.81 12.48
N VAL A 178 13.21 2.15 12.43
CA VAL A 178 12.58 2.98 13.47
C VAL A 178 11.08 2.79 13.46
N LEU A 179 10.45 2.80 12.27
CA LEU A 179 9.03 2.52 12.09
C LEU A 179 8.64 1.15 12.66
N GLU A 180 9.33 0.08 12.26
CA GLU A 180 9.08 -1.29 12.72
C GLU A 180 9.14 -1.39 14.25
N ARG A 181 10.21 -0.86 14.89
CA ARG A 181 10.34 -0.87 16.36
C ARG A 181 9.28 -0.06 17.08
N THR A 182 8.89 1.09 16.55
CA THR A 182 7.86 1.91 17.17
C THR A 182 6.48 1.25 17.04
N LEU A 183 6.19 0.64 15.90
CA LEU A 183 4.98 -0.15 15.68
C LEU A 183 4.91 -1.36 16.62
N GLU A 184 6.02 -2.10 16.77
CA GLU A 184 6.14 -3.20 17.74
C GLU A 184 5.85 -2.74 19.17
N ARG A 185 6.46 -1.63 19.62
CA ARG A 185 6.20 -1.05 20.95
C ARG A 185 4.74 -0.65 21.12
N ARG A 186 4.11 -0.10 20.07
CA ARG A 186 2.71 0.31 20.12
C ARG A 186 1.76 -0.89 20.22
N VAL A 187 2.01 -1.95 19.47
CA VAL A 187 1.26 -3.21 19.59
C VAL A 187 1.48 -3.86 20.95
N ALA A 188 2.69 -3.81 21.50
CA ALA A 188 2.97 -4.36 22.83
C ALA A 188 2.25 -3.59 23.96
N ALA A 189 2.06 -2.28 23.81
CA ALA A 189 1.36 -1.45 24.79
C ALA A 189 -0.17 -1.66 24.80
N ASP A 190 -0.75 -2.11 23.68
CA ASP A 190 -2.17 -2.45 23.56
C ASP A 190 -2.31 -3.74 22.73
N PRO A 191 -2.01 -4.91 23.33
CA PRO A 191 -1.98 -6.18 22.60
C PRO A 191 -3.36 -6.65 22.15
N SER A 192 -4.44 -6.08 22.67
CA SER A 192 -5.83 -6.35 22.28
C SER A 192 -6.28 -5.61 21.01
N ASN A 193 -5.51 -4.62 20.55
CA ASN A 193 -5.91 -3.77 19.45
C ASN A 193 -5.77 -4.47 18.10
N VAL A 194 -6.89 -4.99 17.58
CA VAL A 194 -6.90 -5.71 16.29
C VAL A 194 -6.47 -4.80 15.14
N GLU A 195 -6.86 -3.53 15.14
CA GLU A 195 -6.53 -2.57 14.07
C GLU A 195 -5.01 -2.28 14.02
N LEU A 196 -4.37 -2.12 15.18
CA LEU A 196 -2.91 -1.97 15.26
C LEU A 196 -2.18 -3.23 14.81
N ARG A 197 -2.72 -4.42 15.09
CA ARG A 197 -2.17 -5.68 14.59
C ARG A 197 -2.34 -5.82 13.09
N ALA A 198 -3.50 -5.46 12.53
CA ALA A 198 -3.68 -5.42 11.08
C ALA A 198 -2.69 -4.45 10.42
N LEU A 199 -2.49 -3.26 10.99
CA LEU A 199 -1.47 -2.30 10.52
C LEU A 199 -0.05 -2.91 10.56
N ALA A 200 0.31 -3.57 11.67
CA ALA A 200 1.60 -4.23 11.83
C ALA A 200 1.80 -5.41 10.86
N GLY A 201 0.75 -6.19 10.62
CA GLY A 201 0.72 -7.27 9.63
C GLY A 201 0.99 -6.74 8.22
N ASN A 202 0.22 -5.73 7.81
CA ASN A 202 0.38 -5.07 6.51
C ASN A 202 1.81 -4.56 6.29
N PHE A 203 2.37 -3.79 7.25
CA PHE A 203 3.75 -3.30 7.12
C PHE A 203 4.78 -4.41 7.11
N ALA A 204 4.60 -5.47 7.91
CA ALA A 204 5.51 -6.59 7.93
C ALA A 204 5.55 -7.29 6.56
N PHE A 205 4.40 -7.59 5.97
CA PHE A 205 4.32 -8.19 4.64
C PHE A 205 4.79 -7.27 3.52
N PHE A 206 4.42 -5.99 3.55
CA PHE A 206 4.90 -5.00 2.60
C PHE A 206 6.44 -4.93 2.60
N PHE A 207 7.06 -4.83 3.79
CA PHE A 207 8.52 -4.79 3.88
C PHE A 207 9.19 -6.15 3.63
N ALA A 208 8.50 -7.28 3.86
CA ALA A 208 9.02 -8.59 3.47
C ALA A 208 9.17 -8.71 1.96
N GLY A 209 8.24 -8.12 1.21
CA GLY A 209 8.29 -8.09 -0.24
C GLY A 209 9.30 -7.13 -0.82
N ASN A 210 9.41 -5.94 -0.23
CA ASN A 210 10.16 -4.83 -0.82
C ASN A 210 11.60 -4.69 -0.32
N LEU A 211 11.98 -5.35 0.78
CA LEU A 211 13.33 -5.25 1.34
C LEU A 211 14.11 -6.57 1.24
N PRO A 212 15.38 -6.54 0.79
CA PRO A 212 16.16 -7.75 0.53
C PRO A 212 16.58 -8.50 1.80
N ALA A 213 16.64 -7.83 2.96
CA ALA A 213 17.15 -8.41 4.19
C ALA A 213 16.05 -8.59 5.25
N GLY A 214 16.01 -9.74 5.92
CA GLY A 214 15.07 -10.01 7.01
C GLY A 214 13.66 -10.42 6.56
N LYS A 215 13.51 -10.85 5.30
CA LYS A 215 12.25 -11.30 4.68
C LYS A 215 11.51 -12.31 5.55
N ARG A 216 12.14 -13.44 5.87
CA ARG A 216 11.53 -14.50 6.70
C ARG A 216 11.00 -14.00 8.05
N ARG A 217 11.82 -13.26 8.81
CA ARG A 217 11.41 -12.67 10.11
C ARG A 217 10.16 -11.80 9.97
N ARG A 218 10.06 -11.02 8.89
CA ARG A 218 8.90 -10.17 8.63
C ARG A 218 7.66 -10.99 8.25
N ILE A 219 7.83 -12.05 7.47
CA ILE A 219 6.73 -12.98 7.16
C ILE A 219 6.22 -13.63 8.45
N GLU A 220 7.11 -14.12 9.32
CA GLU A 220 6.73 -14.70 10.62
C GLU A 220 5.93 -13.71 11.49
N ARG A 221 6.34 -12.44 11.51
CA ARG A 221 5.61 -11.38 12.22
C ARG A 221 4.26 -11.07 11.57
N GLY A 222 4.21 -10.93 10.25
CA GLY A 222 2.99 -10.68 9.50
C GLY A 222 1.95 -11.77 9.73
N VAL A 223 2.39 -13.03 9.64
CA VAL A 223 1.57 -14.21 10.00
C VAL A 223 1.08 -14.11 11.44
N ALA A 224 1.95 -13.86 12.43
CA ALA A 224 1.52 -13.75 13.82
C ALA A 224 0.46 -12.66 14.06
N HIS A 225 0.59 -11.51 13.38
CA HIS A 225 -0.39 -10.44 13.47
C HIS A 225 -1.71 -10.79 12.78
N PHE A 226 -1.67 -11.32 11.54
CA PHE A 226 -2.89 -11.64 10.81
C PHE A 226 -3.61 -12.89 11.34
N SER A 227 -2.91 -13.86 11.92
CA SER A 227 -3.55 -14.96 12.67
C SER A 227 -4.41 -14.40 13.80
N TYR A 228 -3.91 -13.41 14.55
CA TYR A 228 -4.68 -12.75 15.59
C TYR A 228 -5.87 -11.98 15.01
N VAL A 229 -5.67 -11.27 13.89
CA VAL A 229 -6.75 -10.55 13.20
C VAL A 229 -7.85 -11.49 12.74
N ARG A 230 -7.51 -12.66 12.20
CA ARG A 230 -8.48 -13.69 11.81
C ARG A 230 -9.33 -14.16 12.99
N GLU A 231 -8.70 -14.48 14.11
CA GLU A 231 -9.37 -14.95 15.32
C GLU A 231 -10.27 -13.88 15.96
N HIS A 232 -9.90 -12.60 15.84
CA HIS A 232 -10.57 -11.48 16.50
C HIS A 232 -11.25 -10.53 15.51
N TRP A 233 -11.62 -11.02 14.34
CA TRP A 233 -12.22 -10.19 13.29
C TRP A 233 -13.48 -9.48 13.76
N ASP A 234 -14.27 -10.12 14.63
CA ASP A 234 -15.46 -9.56 15.26
C ASP A 234 -15.18 -8.24 16.01
N ARG A 235 -13.96 -8.05 16.53
CA ARG A 235 -13.54 -6.84 17.26
C ARG A 235 -13.01 -5.72 16.35
N MET A 236 -12.86 -5.93 15.05
CA MET A 236 -12.56 -4.85 14.12
C MET A 236 -13.67 -3.81 14.12
N ARG A 237 -13.34 -2.54 13.85
CA ARG A 237 -14.32 -1.46 13.84
C ARG A 237 -15.37 -1.69 12.76
N ALA A 238 -16.61 -1.24 13.00
CA ALA A 238 -17.73 -1.44 12.09
C ALA A 238 -17.40 -1.07 10.63
N GLY A 239 -16.80 0.10 10.40
CA GLY A 239 -16.46 0.56 9.05
C GLY A 239 -15.41 -0.30 8.31
N ALA A 240 -14.55 -1.06 9.01
CA ALA A 240 -13.62 -2.00 8.38
C ALA A 240 -14.29 -3.33 8.00
N LYS A 241 -15.42 -3.65 8.65
CA LYS A 241 -16.26 -4.83 8.38
C LYS A 241 -17.44 -4.51 7.46
N ASP A 242 -17.67 -3.23 7.18
CA ASP A 242 -18.82 -2.77 6.43
C ASP A 242 -18.65 -3.14 4.95
N PRO A 243 -19.53 -3.99 4.41
CA PRO A 243 -19.41 -4.47 3.04
C PRO A 243 -19.64 -3.37 1.99
N PHE A 244 -20.15 -2.19 2.36
CA PHE A 244 -20.34 -1.06 1.45
C PHE A 244 -19.20 -0.05 1.50
N HIS A 245 -18.42 -0.02 2.58
CA HIS A 245 -17.28 0.90 2.73
C HIS A 245 -15.92 0.24 2.48
N CYS A 246 -15.78 -1.02 2.89
CA CYS A 246 -14.56 -1.80 2.79
C CYS A 246 -14.87 -3.26 2.38
N PRO A 247 -15.51 -3.46 1.21
CA PRO A 247 -16.16 -4.72 0.83
C PRO A 247 -15.28 -5.97 0.93
N ASN A 248 -13.96 -5.84 0.74
CA ASN A 248 -13.06 -6.98 0.56
C ASN A 248 -11.90 -7.02 1.58
N THR A 249 -12.00 -6.26 2.68
CA THR A 249 -10.89 -6.16 3.65
C THR A 249 -10.57 -7.51 4.31
N TYR A 250 -11.60 -8.29 4.65
CA TYR A 250 -11.39 -9.61 5.23
C TYR A 250 -10.66 -10.52 4.25
N GLU A 251 -11.17 -10.61 3.01
CA GLU A 251 -10.63 -11.49 1.99
C GLU A 251 -9.19 -11.12 1.65
N ASN A 252 -8.86 -9.83 1.57
CA ASN A 252 -7.49 -9.38 1.38
C ASN A 252 -6.57 -9.85 2.53
N PHE A 253 -6.91 -9.52 3.78
CA PHE A 253 -6.08 -9.88 4.93
C PHE A 253 -5.89 -11.39 5.08
N MET A 254 -6.93 -12.17 4.79
CA MET A 254 -6.84 -13.63 4.85
C MET A 254 -6.02 -14.18 3.69
N PHE A 255 -6.09 -13.58 2.50
CA PHE A 255 -5.26 -13.98 1.39
C PHE A 255 -3.78 -13.74 1.71
N GLU A 256 -3.44 -12.56 2.24
CA GLU A 256 -2.08 -12.26 2.71
C GLU A 256 -1.60 -13.24 3.79
N LEU A 257 -2.49 -13.62 4.73
CA LEU A 257 -2.20 -14.62 5.75
C LEU A 257 -1.91 -16.00 5.14
N ALA A 258 -2.69 -16.42 4.14
CA ALA A 258 -2.50 -17.70 3.46
C ALA A 258 -1.16 -17.75 2.71
N GLU A 259 -0.82 -16.68 1.96
CA GLU A 259 0.47 -16.54 1.28
C GLU A 259 1.63 -16.56 2.31
N GLY A 260 1.46 -15.90 3.46
CA GLY A 260 2.43 -15.93 4.55
C GLY A 260 2.61 -17.32 5.16
N TYR A 261 1.53 -18.09 5.37
CA TYR A 261 1.62 -19.48 5.81
C TYR A 261 2.33 -20.35 4.77
N LEU A 262 2.00 -20.19 3.50
CA LEU A 262 2.58 -20.97 2.40
C LEU A 262 4.08 -20.71 2.26
N ALA A 263 4.50 -19.43 2.29
CA ALA A 263 5.90 -19.01 2.29
C ALA A 263 6.70 -19.55 3.49
N LEU A 264 6.05 -19.87 4.61
CA LEU A 264 6.67 -20.49 5.80
C LEU A 264 6.54 -22.02 5.83
N ARG A 265 6.10 -22.66 4.74
CA ARG A 265 5.85 -24.11 4.64
C ARG A 265 4.84 -24.63 5.68
N ARG A 266 3.88 -23.80 6.09
CA ARG A 266 2.75 -24.18 6.96
C ARG A 266 1.55 -24.57 6.10
N THR A 267 1.73 -25.56 5.24
CA THR A 267 0.81 -25.92 4.14
C THR A 267 -0.60 -26.22 4.63
N ASP A 268 -0.78 -26.95 5.73
CA ASP A 268 -2.12 -27.24 6.25
C ASP A 268 -2.89 -25.98 6.67
N ARG A 269 -2.18 -25.00 7.27
CA ARG A 269 -2.78 -23.71 7.64
C ARG A 269 -3.06 -22.83 6.42
N ALA A 270 -2.18 -22.86 5.42
CA ALA A 270 -2.42 -22.17 4.15
C ALA A 270 -3.65 -22.75 3.45
N ARG A 271 -3.76 -24.09 3.37
CA ARG A 271 -4.89 -24.83 2.79
C ARG A 271 -6.21 -24.43 3.44
N GLU A 272 -6.27 -24.43 4.77
CA GLU A 272 -7.45 -24.03 5.54
C GLU A 272 -7.98 -22.64 5.13
N VAL A 273 -7.08 -21.67 4.98
CA VAL A 273 -7.46 -20.30 4.61
C VAL A 273 -7.80 -20.19 3.12
N TYR A 274 -7.06 -20.86 2.22
CA TYR A 274 -7.40 -20.84 0.79
C TYR A 274 -8.73 -21.54 0.50
N GLU A 275 -9.06 -22.63 1.19
CA GLU A 275 -10.36 -23.30 1.08
C GLU A 275 -11.50 -22.38 1.51
N GLU A 276 -11.30 -21.61 2.58
CA GLU A 276 -12.23 -20.57 3.04
C GLU A 276 -12.41 -19.47 1.97
N LEU A 277 -11.31 -18.97 1.39
CA LEU A 277 -11.32 -17.90 0.39
C LEU A 277 -11.81 -18.33 -0.99
N SER A 278 -11.72 -19.62 -1.31
CA SER A 278 -12.23 -20.19 -2.56
C SER A 278 -13.75 -20.00 -2.73
N LYS A 279 -14.45 -19.68 -1.62
CA LYS A 279 -15.88 -19.43 -1.53
C LYS A 279 -16.13 -17.92 -1.46
N VAL A 280 -16.83 -17.37 -2.46
CA VAL A 280 -17.17 -15.94 -2.50
C VAL A 280 -18.22 -15.61 -1.45
N ARG A 281 -17.89 -14.72 -0.52
CA ARG A 281 -18.84 -14.24 0.50
C ARG A 281 -19.75 -13.13 -0.03
N PRO A 282 -21.02 -13.08 0.39
CA PRO A 282 -21.90 -11.98 0.05
C PRO A 282 -21.52 -10.67 0.78
N PRO A 283 -21.77 -9.50 0.17
CA PRO A 283 -22.12 -9.33 -1.24
C PRO A 283 -20.91 -9.66 -2.14
N PRO A 284 -21.15 -10.28 -3.31
CA PRO A 284 -20.07 -10.58 -4.24
C PRO A 284 -19.53 -9.27 -4.85
N THR A 285 -18.22 -9.22 -5.02
CA THR A 285 -17.52 -8.16 -5.76
C THR A 285 -16.58 -8.81 -6.78
N PRO A 286 -16.17 -8.10 -7.84
CA PRO A 286 -15.14 -8.58 -8.76
C PRO A 286 -13.85 -8.97 -8.02
N VAL A 287 -13.41 -8.17 -7.05
CA VAL A 287 -12.23 -8.46 -6.23
C VAL A 287 -12.35 -9.78 -5.46
N LYS A 288 -13.49 -10.04 -4.79
CA LYS A 288 -13.70 -11.32 -4.08
C LYS A 288 -13.68 -12.51 -5.03
N GLN A 289 -14.21 -12.35 -6.24
CA GLN A 289 -14.16 -13.40 -7.26
C GLN A 289 -12.73 -13.67 -7.71
N GLN A 290 -11.91 -12.62 -7.88
CA GLN A 290 -10.49 -12.74 -8.20
C GLN A 290 -9.71 -13.43 -7.08
N ILE A 291 -9.91 -13.03 -5.82
CA ILE A 291 -9.29 -13.69 -4.65
C ILE A 291 -9.71 -15.16 -4.58
N ALA A 292 -10.99 -15.46 -4.79
CA ALA A 292 -11.48 -16.83 -4.77
C ALA A 292 -10.86 -17.71 -5.87
N ALA A 293 -10.68 -17.14 -7.07
CA ALA A 293 -10.02 -17.84 -8.17
C ALA A 293 -8.51 -18.03 -7.92
N ALA A 294 -7.83 -17.02 -7.40
CA ALA A 294 -6.44 -17.11 -6.95
C ALA A 294 -6.27 -18.19 -5.87
N ALA A 295 -7.17 -18.23 -4.88
CA ALA A 295 -7.15 -19.24 -3.82
C ALA A 295 -7.33 -20.66 -4.37
N ARG A 296 -8.20 -20.86 -5.37
CA ARG A 296 -8.34 -22.16 -6.05
C ARG A 296 -7.07 -22.59 -6.76
N ALA A 297 -6.42 -21.68 -7.51
CA ALA A 297 -5.12 -21.97 -8.13
C ALA A 297 -4.05 -22.32 -7.10
N ARG A 298 -4.04 -21.65 -5.93
CA ARG A 298 -3.10 -21.98 -4.85
C ARG A 298 -3.32 -23.36 -4.27
N LEU A 299 -4.57 -23.81 -4.16
CA LEU A 299 -4.90 -25.15 -3.68
C LEU A 299 -4.40 -26.24 -4.65
N GLU A 300 -4.49 -26.00 -5.96
CA GLU A 300 -4.01 -26.92 -7.00
C GLU A 300 -2.47 -27.06 -7.00
N HIS A 301 -1.75 -25.99 -6.64
CA HIS A 301 -0.29 -25.90 -6.68
C HIS A 301 0.37 -25.75 -5.31
N LEU A 302 -0.30 -26.20 -4.23
CA LEU A 302 0.12 -25.90 -2.86
C LEU A 302 1.52 -26.42 -2.53
N ASP A 303 1.82 -27.66 -2.90
CA ASP A 303 3.11 -28.30 -2.59
C ASP A 303 4.25 -27.72 -3.42
N GLU A 304 3.96 -27.29 -4.67
CA GLU A 304 4.93 -26.66 -5.57
C GLU A 304 5.35 -25.27 -5.06
N LEU A 305 4.41 -24.52 -4.50
CA LEU A 305 4.63 -23.15 -4.02
C LEU A 305 5.10 -23.09 -2.55
N ALA A 306 5.13 -24.23 -1.84
CA ALA A 306 5.45 -24.28 -0.42
C ALA A 306 6.89 -23.82 -0.13
N GLY A 307 7.00 -22.76 0.68
CA GLY A 307 8.28 -22.16 1.05
C GLY A 307 8.84 -21.18 0.03
N ASP A 308 8.09 -20.88 -1.04
CA ASP A 308 8.49 -19.84 -1.97
C ASP A 308 8.29 -18.45 -1.34
N LEU A 309 9.41 -17.77 -1.11
CA LEU A 309 9.38 -16.42 -0.56
C LEU A 309 8.95 -15.39 -1.62
N ALA A 310 8.97 -15.71 -2.91
CA ALA A 310 8.54 -14.82 -3.99
C ALA A 310 7.03 -14.53 -3.97
N LEU A 311 6.26 -15.32 -3.21
CA LEU A 311 4.87 -15.01 -2.83
C LEU A 311 4.72 -13.70 -2.04
N MET A 312 5.84 -13.12 -1.57
CA MET A 312 5.87 -11.87 -0.82
C MET A 312 6.53 -10.75 -1.65
N PRO A 313 5.90 -9.56 -1.76
CA PRO A 313 4.67 -9.17 -1.06
C PRO A 313 3.44 -9.87 -1.66
N PRO A 314 2.40 -10.11 -0.85
CA PRO A 314 1.23 -10.86 -1.29
C PRO A 314 0.56 -10.13 -2.46
N TRP A 315 -0.02 -10.91 -3.37
CA TRP A 315 -0.78 -10.36 -4.48
C TRP A 315 -2.06 -9.66 -3.96
N PRO A 316 -2.46 -8.52 -4.58
CA PRO A 316 -1.73 -7.79 -5.63
C PRO A 316 -0.64 -6.88 -5.06
N SER A 317 0.58 -6.99 -5.59
CA SER A 317 1.69 -6.10 -5.22
C SER A 317 1.93 -4.93 -6.18
N ASP A 318 1.16 -4.81 -7.26
CA ASP A 318 1.21 -3.69 -8.21
C ASP A 318 0.34 -2.51 -7.77
N GLY A 319 0.14 -2.39 -6.46
CA GLY A 319 -0.42 -1.22 -5.80
C GLY A 319 -1.92 -0.99 -5.90
N ASP A 320 -2.63 -2.01 -6.35
CA ASP A 320 -4.07 -2.05 -6.17
C ASP A 320 -4.48 -2.44 -4.74
N ASN A 321 -3.56 -2.72 -3.79
CA ASN A 321 -3.93 -3.19 -2.43
C ASN A 321 -4.96 -2.31 -1.68
N CYS A 322 -4.86 -0.98 -1.82
CA CYS A 322 -5.89 -0.10 -1.26
C CYS A 322 -7.23 -0.22 -2.02
N VAL A 323 -7.17 -0.41 -3.34
CA VAL A 323 -8.35 -0.66 -4.20
C VAL A 323 -8.96 -2.03 -3.87
N VAL A 324 -8.16 -3.08 -3.65
CA VAL A 324 -8.62 -4.40 -3.20
C VAL A 324 -9.50 -4.24 -1.99
N CYS A 325 -9.07 -3.50 -0.96
CA CYS A 325 -9.85 -3.40 0.28
C CYS A 325 -11.16 -2.60 0.12
N HIS A 326 -11.19 -1.61 -0.78
CA HIS A 326 -12.21 -0.56 -0.80
C HIS A 326 -13.14 -0.58 -2.01
N ALA A 327 -12.74 -1.12 -3.16
CA ALA A 327 -13.53 -1.06 -4.38
C ALA A 327 -14.64 -2.13 -4.38
N ALA A 328 -15.85 -1.70 -4.73
CA ALA A 328 -16.99 -2.59 -4.90
C ALA A 328 -17.03 -3.21 -6.30
N ASP A 329 -16.54 -2.49 -7.31
CA ASP A 329 -16.69 -2.74 -8.73
C ASP A 329 -15.36 -2.80 -9.50
N ALA A 330 -14.27 -2.24 -8.96
CA ALA A 330 -12.96 -2.34 -9.60
C ALA A 330 -12.43 -3.79 -9.59
N SER A 331 -11.76 -4.16 -10.69
CA SER A 331 -10.90 -5.36 -10.73
C SER A 331 -9.46 -4.96 -10.43
N VAL A 332 -8.70 -5.83 -9.79
CA VAL A 332 -7.26 -5.62 -9.57
C VAL A 332 -6.42 -6.36 -10.58
N GLY A 333 -5.27 -5.79 -10.96
CA GLY A 333 -4.38 -6.40 -11.94
C GLY A 333 -3.77 -7.72 -11.46
N PHE A 334 -3.63 -8.72 -12.35
CA PHE A 334 -2.91 -9.96 -12.05
C PHE A 334 -1.40 -9.90 -12.35
N ARG A 335 -0.84 -8.71 -12.64
CA ARG A 335 0.56 -8.56 -13.09
C ARG A 335 1.58 -9.07 -12.08
N THR A 336 1.20 -9.02 -10.81
CA THR A 336 2.05 -9.43 -9.69
C THR A 336 1.67 -10.78 -9.11
N PHE A 337 0.79 -11.51 -9.80
CA PHE A 337 0.39 -12.83 -9.38
C PHE A 337 1.55 -13.80 -9.60
N HIS A 338 2.12 -14.29 -8.49
CA HIS A 338 3.20 -15.27 -8.55
C HIS A 338 2.61 -16.68 -8.75
N GLY A 339 2.65 -17.23 -9.95
CA GLY A 339 2.17 -18.60 -10.24
C GLY A 339 1.12 -18.66 -11.37
N PRO A 340 0.48 -19.82 -11.58
CA PRO A 340 -0.45 -20.00 -12.69
C PRO A 340 -1.71 -19.14 -12.50
N VAL A 341 -1.95 -18.22 -13.44
CA VAL A 341 -3.17 -17.40 -13.49
C VAL A 341 -4.30 -18.28 -14.02
N PRO A 342 -5.44 -18.41 -13.31
CA PRO A 342 -6.59 -19.15 -13.83
C PRO A 342 -7.00 -18.63 -15.20
N GLU A 343 -7.28 -19.55 -16.12
CA GLU A 343 -7.65 -19.25 -17.51
C GLU A 343 -8.91 -18.36 -17.59
N LEU A 344 -9.81 -18.48 -16.60
CA LEU A 344 -10.99 -17.63 -16.39
C LEU A 344 -10.68 -16.14 -16.14
N LEU A 345 -9.42 -15.81 -15.85
CA LEU A 345 -8.96 -14.47 -15.46
C LEU A 345 -7.93 -13.89 -16.44
N ALA A 346 -7.56 -14.65 -17.48
CA ALA A 346 -6.67 -14.17 -18.54
C ALA A 346 -7.42 -13.19 -19.44
N PRO A 347 -6.91 -11.96 -19.66
CA PRO A 347 -7.53 -11.00 -20.56
C PRO A 347 -7.58 -11.59 -21.98
N GLY A 348 -8.78 -11.85 -22.51
CA GLY A 348 -8.99 -12.45 -23.83
C GLY A 348 -9.66 -13.84 -23.83
N ALA A 349 -9.97 -14.42 -22.66
CA ALA A 349 -10.80 -15.61 -22.57
C ALA A 349 -12.30 -15.30 -22.74
N SER A 350 -12.67 -14.72 -23.89
CA SER A 350 -14.05 -14.72 -24.37
C SER A 350 -14.29 -16.02 -25.13
N ARG A 351 -15.24 -16.83 -24.67
CA ARG A 351 -15.94 -17.82 -25.51
C ARG A 351 -16.99 -17.13 -26.36
#